data_AF-A0A2M9L0A0-F1
#
_entry.id   AF-A0A2M9L0A0-F1
#
_cell.length_a   1.000
_cell.length_b   1.000
_cell.length_c   1.000
_cell.angle_alpha   90.00
_cell.angle_beta   90.00
_cell.angle_gamma   90.00
#
_symmetry.space_group_name_H-M   'P 1'
#
loop_
_entity.id
_entity.type
_entity.pdbx_description
1 polymer ?
#
loop_
_entity_poly.entity_id
_entity_poly.type
_entity_poly.pdbx_seq_one_letter_code
_entity_poly.pdbx_strand_id
1 'polypeptide(L)'
;MDTEPIVLDGFLEEATVPGDLHGSTARFRLTVSPTDERTDEMILPCGVTDPELAHAVLHDLVPGDKLRVTGHLRLPRTPDDPVWLAVSTLAVLETAPLLTDPGAVTTAVLERYGPYVCWFDADTDAVDVFTETGTWVGTAPAPDEISDLLEAFEQRQSTSGE
;
A
#
# COMPACT_ATOMS: atom_id res chain seq x y z
N MET A 1 10.58 -30.08 6.30
CA MET A 1 9.39 -29.80 5.45
C MET A 1 9.73 -28.48 4.82
N ASP A 2 10.31 -28.52 3.62
CA ASP A 2 10.65 -27.30 2.89
C ASP A 2 9.34 -26.74 2.34
N THR A 3 8.83 -25.72 3.02
CA THR A 3 7.75 -24.90 2.49
C THR A 3 8.31 -24.19 1.27
N GLU A 4 7.65 -24.36 0.12
CA GLU A 4 8.02 -23.64 -1.10
C GLU A 4 8.03 -22.13 -0.81
N PRO A 5 9.05 -21.38 -1.30
CA PRO A 5 9.08 -19.96 -1.08
C PRO A 5 7.89 -19.30 -1.77
N ILE A 6 7.24 -18.38 -1.07
CA ILE A 6 6.20 -17.54 -1.63
C ILE A 6 6.84 -16.32 -2.30
N VAL A 7 6.16 -15.80 -3.31
CA VAL A 7 6.52 -14.55 -3.99
C VAL A 7 5.39 -13.56 -3.77
N LEU A 8 5.72 -12.38 -3.24
CA LEU A 8 4.77 -11.30 -2.98
C LEU A 8 5.28 -10.01 -3.62
N ASP A 9 4.36 -9.28 -4.24
CA ASP A 9 4.59 -7.91 -4.68
C ASP A 9 3.87 -6.96 -3.73
N GLY A 10 4.50 -5.85 -3.38
CA GLY A 10 3.91 -4.87 -2.49
C GLY A 10 4.73 -3.59 -2.39
N PHE A 11 4.27 -2.66 -1.58
CA PHE A 11 4.93 -1.37 -1.36
C PHE A 11 5.62 -1.33 0.00
N LEU A 12 6.83 -0.76 0.04
CA LEU A 12 7.52 -0.48 1.28
C LEU A 12 6.76 0.62 2.04
N GLU A 13 6.23 0.31 3.22
CA GLU A 13 5.37 1.23 3.97
C GLU A 13 6.17 2.39 4.58
N GLU A 14 7.29 2.05 5.24
CA GLU A 14 8.12 2.97 6.02
C GLU A 14 9.60 2.66 5.83
N ALA A 15 10.46 3.54 6.39
CA ALA A 15 11.90 3.34 6.37
C ALA A 15 12.26 2.01 7.03
N THR A 16 13.15 1.28 6.39
CA THR A 16 13.64 -0.01 6.90
C THR A 16 14.48 0.22 8.16
N VAL A 17 14.47 -0.75 9.07
CA VAL A 17 15.19 -0.64 10.35
C VAL A 17 16.17 -1.81 10.53
N PRO A 18 17.33 -1.59 11.17
CA PRO A 18 18.22 -2.68 11.54
C PRO A 18 17.54 -3.68 12.48
N GLY A 19 17.72 -4.98 12.22
CA GLY A 19 17.24 -6.06 13.09
C GLY A 19 18.19 -6.36 14.26
N ASP A 20 19.42 -5.86 14.20
CA ASP A 20 20.46 -5.96 15.22
C ASP A 20 21.35 -4.70 15.26
N LEU A 21 22.25 -4.63 16.24
CA LEU A 21 23.13 -3.47 16.44
C LEU A 21 24.17 -3.26 15.33
N HIS A 22 24.43 -4.27 14.49
CA HIS A 22 25.45 -4.23 13.45
C HIS A 22 24.87 -4.00 12.05
N GLY A 23 23.53 -3.98 11.91
CA GLY A 23 22.87 -3.92 10.60
C GLY A 23 23.09 -5.18 9.75
N SER A 24 23.47 -6.30 10.37
CA SER A 24 23.61 -7.58 9.65
C SER A 24 22.28 -8.25 9.34
N THR A 25 21.20 -7.74 9.93
CA THR A 25 19.82 -8.12 9.65
C THR A 25 18.99 -6.85 9.47
N ALA A 26 17.91 -6.95 8.71
CA ALA A 26 17.00 -5.84 8.46
C ALA A 26 15.54 -6.26 8.69
N ARG A 27 14.71 -5.30 9.09
CA ARG A 27 13.27 -5.45 9.25
C ARG A 27 12.55 -4.32 8.54
N PHE A 28 11.44 -4.65 7.90
CA PHE A 28 10.59 -3.68 7.21
C PHE A 28 9.16 -4.20 7.12
N ARG A 29 8.23 -3.33 6.72
CA ARG A 29 6.83 -3.68 6.48
C ARG A 29 6.50 -3.54 5.01
N LEU A 30 5.83 -4.55 4.47
CA LEU A 30 5.39 -4.58 3.08
C LEU A 30 3.86 -4.54 3.06
N THR A 31 3.29 -3.54 2.40
CA THR A 31 1.85 -3.49 2.11
C THR A 31 1.59 -4.26 0.82
N VAL A 32 0.89 -5.39 0.94
CA VAL A 32 0.53 -6.27 -0.17
C VAL A 32 -0.94 -6.04 -0.48
N SER A 33 -1.25 -5.64 -1.72
CA SER A 33 -2.61 -5.48 -2.20
C SER A 33 -2.77 -6.21 -3.54
N PRO A 34 -3.21 -7.47 -3.55
CA PRO A 34 -3.21 -8.30 -4.74
C PRO A 34 -4.33 -7.94 -5.74
N THR A 35 -5.41 -7.33 -5.26
CA THR A 35 -6.63 -6.98 -6.03
C THR A 35 -6.90 -5.48 -6.05
N ASP A 36 -6.02 -4.66 -5.43
CA ASP A 36 -6.25 -3.24 -5.15
C ASP A 36 -7.50 -2.95 -4.28
N GLU A 37 -8.14 -3.99 -3.72
CA GLU A 37 -9.23 -3.85 -2.76
C GLU A 37 -8.69 -3.77 -1.33
N ARG A 38 -9.15 -2.78 -0.56
CA ARG A 38 -8.74 -2.58 0.84
C ARG A 38 -8.97 -3.80 1.72
N THR A 39 -9.98 -4.61 1.42
CA THR A 39 -10.32 -5.83 2.17
C THR A 39 -9.29 -6.95 2.00
N ASP A 40 -8.56 -6.94 0.89
CA ASP A 40 -7.53 -7.92 0.56
C ASP A 40 -6.11 -7.39 0.86
N GLU A 41 -6.01 -6.14 1.32
CA GLU A 41 -4.76 -5.50 1.70
C GLU A 41 -4.22 -6.08 3.01
N MET A 42 -2.91 -6.37 3.02
CA MET A 42 -2.22 -6.91 4.19
C MET A 42 -0.89 -6.17 4.41
N ILE A 43 -0.65 -5.75 5.65
CA ILE A 43 0.66 -5.26 6.09
C ILE A 43 1.43 -6.46 6.65
N LEU A 44 2.49 -6.86 5.95
CA LEU A 44 3.29 -8.03 6.30
C LEU A 44 4.66 -7.62 6.87
N PRO A 45 4.98 -7.98 8.13
CA PRO A 45 6.33 -7.84 8.66
C PRO A 45 7.30 -8.73 7.88
N CYS A 46 8.39 -8.15 7.41
CA CYS A 46 9.44 -8.82 6.66
C CYS A 46 10.77 -8.73 7.41
N GLY A 47 11.59 -9.77 7.30
CA GLY A 47 12.92 -9.80 7.88
C GLY A 47 13.95 -10.47 6.98
N VAL A 48 15.14 -9.88 6.97
CA VAL A 48 16.30 -10.34 6.19
C VAL A 48 17.41 -10.73 7.16
N THR A 49 17.97 -11.92 6.97
CA THR A 49 19.11 -12.41 7.76
C THR A 49 20.40 -12.54 6.96
N ASP A 50 20.34 -12.37 5.65
CA ASP A 50 21.52 -12.29 4.80
C ASP A 50 22.14 -10.89 4.91
N PRO A 51 23.43 -10.75 5.31
CA PRO A 51 24.02 -9.43 5.56
C PRO A 51 24.16 -8.55 4.31
N GLU A 52 24.40 -9.13 3.14
CA GLU A 52 24.53 -8.37 1.89
C GLU A 52 23.16 -7.80 1.49
N LEU A 53 22.13 -8.62 1.54
CA LEU A 53 20.76 -8.19 1.30
C LEU A 53 20.28 -7.20 2.37
N ALA A 54 20.64 -7.39 3.64
CA ALA A 54 20.29 -6.48 4.72
C ALA A 54 20.90 -5.09 4.47
N HIS A 55 22.16 -5.02 4.03
CA HIS A 55 22.80 -3.76 3.68
C HIS A 55 22.05 -3.01 2.57
N ALA A 56 21.70 -3.71 1.48
CA ALA A 56 20.92 -3.11 0.40
C ALA A 56 19.54 -2.63 0.88
N VAL A 57 18.83 -3.45 1.67
CA VAL A 57 17.52 -3.08 2.23
C VAL A 57 17.58 -1.85 3.13
N LEU A 58 18.67 -1.67 3.88
CA LEU A 58 18.85 -0.56 4.82
C LEU A 58 19.25 0.76 4.14
N HIS A 59 19.85 0.71 2.96
CA HIS A 59 20.48 1.89 2.35
C HIS A 59 19.95 2.26 0.98
N ASP A 60 19.39 1.31 0.24
CA ASP A 60 18.98 1.51 -1.16
C ASP A 60 17.47 1.69 -1.31
N LEU A 61 16.67 1.28 -0.32
CA LEU A 61 15.22 1.32 -0.38
C LEU A 61 14.65 2.59 0.27
N VAL A 62 13.59 3.12 -0.33
CA VAL A 62 12.83 4.25 0.20
C VAL A 62 11.35 3.90 0.37
N PRO A 63 10.65 4.49 1.36
CA PRO A 63 9.21 4.32 1.49
C PRO A 63 8.49 4.63 0.19
N GLY A 64 7.53 3.77 -0.19
CA GLY A 64 6.80 3.83 -1.45
C GLY A 64 7.43 3.03 -2.59
N ASP A 65 8.64 2.47 -2.44
CA ASP A 65 9.19 1.56 -3.44
C ASP A 65 8.30 0.33 -3.57
N LYS A 66 8.03 -0.07 -4.82
CA LYS A 66 7.35 -1.33 -5.13
C LYS A 66 8.38 -2.44 -5.20
N LEU A 67 8.20 -3.45 -4.36
CA LEU A 67 9.14 -4.53 -4.17
C LEU A 67 8.49 -5.87 -4.55
N ARG A 68 9.28 -6.75 -5.17
CA ARG A 68 9.01 -8.19 -5.21
C ARG A 68 9.88 -8.86 -4.18
N VAL A 69 9.26 -9.50 -3.20
CA VAL A 69 9.96 -10.28 -2.17
C VAL A 69 9.71 -11.76 -2.39
N THR A 70 10.75 -12.57 -2.23
CA THR A 70 10.64 -14.03 -2.19
C THR A 70 11.13 -14.51 -0.85
N GLY A 71 10.42 -15.46 -0.24
CA GLY A 71 10.80 -15.94 1.08
C GLY A 71 9.84 -16.98 1.64
N HIS A 72 10.00 -17.27 2.93
CA HIS A 72 9.16 -18.25 3.62
C HIS A 72 8.36 -17.59 4.73
N LEU A 73 7.05 -17.78 4.70
CA LEU A 73 6.18 -17.30 5.77
C LEU A 73 6.45 -18.09 7.05
N ARG A 74 6.76 -17.38 8.12
CA ARG A 74 6.90 -17.94 9.45
C ARG A 74 5.59 -17.75 10.18
N LEU A 75 4.87 -18.85 10.35
CA LEU A 75 3.64 -18.88 11.12
C LEU A 75 3.94 -18.91 12.63
N PRO A 76 3.14 -18.21 13.44
CA PRO A 76 3.30 -18.16 14.88
C PRO A 76 3.07 -19.53 15.48
N ARG A 77 3.89 -19.90 16.46
CA ARG A 77 3.74 -21.14 17.22
C ARG A 77 3.02 -20.91 18.54
N THR A 78 3.13 -19.68 19.05
CA THR A 78 2.45 -19.20 20.24
C THR A 78 1.69 -17.90 19.92
N PRO A 79 0.69 -17.51 20.74
CA PRO A 79 -0.07 -16.29 20.50
C PRO A 79 0.77 -14.99 20.50
N ASP A 80 1.94 -15.02 21.12
CA ASP A 80 2.84 -13.86 21.23
C ASP A 80 3.86 -13.78 20.09
N ASP A 81 3.96 -14.84 19.26
CA ASP A 81 4.84 -14.83 18.10
C ASP A 81 4.16 -14.06 16.96
N PRO A 82 4.87 -13.16 16.26
CA PRO A 82 4.33 -12.54 15.07
C PRO A 82 4.38 -13.50 13.87
N VAL A 83 3.40 -13.38 12.96
CA VAL A 83 3.61 -13.77 11.56
C VAL A 83 4.65 -12.84 10.95
N TRP A 84 5.62 -13.39 10.24
CA TRP A 84 6.57 -12.60 9.45
C TRP A 84 7.11 -13.38 8.26
N LEU A 85 7.51 -12.67 7.21
CA LEU A 85 8.17 -13.24 6.04
C LEU A 85 9.68 -13.21 6.23
N ALA A 86 10.32 -14.39 6.22
CA ALA A 86 11.77 -14.50 6.12
C ALA A 86 12.17 -14.36 4.65
N VAL A 87 12.64 -13.18 4.27
CA VAL A 87 12.97 -12.81 2.89
C VAL A 87 14.34 -13.39 2.52
N SER A 88 14.37 -14.12 1.41
CA SER A 88 15.59 -14.68 0.82
C SER A 88 16.07 -13.89 -0.39
N THR A 89 15.16 -13.29 -1.15
CA THR A 89 15.49 -12.40 -2.26
C THR A 89 14.51 -11.24 -2.35
N LEU A 90 14.99 -10.11 -2.88
CA LEU A 90 14.20 -8.90 -3.08
C LEU A 90 14.63 -8.24 -4.39
N ALA A 91 13.64 -7.72 -5.13
CA ALA A 91 13.86 -6.89 -6.30
C ALA A 91 12.99 -5.64 -6.22
N VAL A 92 13.55 -4.48 -6.53
CA VAL A 92 12.79 -3.25 -6.74
C VAL A 92 12.16 -3.32 -8.12
N LEU A 93 10.83 -3.31 -8.18
CA LEU A 93 10.07 -3.30 -9.42
C LEU A 93 9.87 -1.88 -9.94
N GLU A 94 9.53 -0.97 -9.03
CA GLU A 94 9.29 0.45 -9.32
C GLU A 94 9.78 1.29 -8.14
N THR A 95 10.51 2.37 -8.42
CA THR A 95 11.00 3.29 -7.38
C THR A 95 9.92 4.29 -7.00
N ALA A 96 9.84 4.65 -5.72
CA ALA A 96 8.92 5.67 -5.24
C ALA A 96 9.08 6.98 -6.04
N PRO A 97 7.98 7.63 -6.44
CA PRO A 97 8.05 8.94 -7.06
C PRO A 97 8.73 9.95 -6.14
N LEU A 98 9.70 10.70 -6.65
CA LEU A 98 10.28 11.81 -5.92
C LEU A 98 9.24 12.91 -5.78
N LEU A 99 8.66 13.07 -4.58
CA LEU A 99 7.83 14.23 -4.27
C LEU A 99 8.74 15.44 -4.11
N THR A 100 8.72 16.32 -5.10
CA THR A 100 9.56 17.53 -5.17
C THR A 100 9.25 18.53 -4.05
N ASP A 101 8.11 18.38 -3.36
CA ASP A 101 7.72 19.17 -2.19
C ASP A 101 6.80 18.35 -1.26
N PRO A 102 7.33 17.72 -0.20
CA PRO A 102 6.53 16.97 0.77
C PRO A 102 5.46 17.84 1.44
N GLY A 103 5.68 19.15 1.58
CA GLY A 103 4.73 20.06 2.24
C GLY A 103 3.50 20.40 1.40
N ALA A 104 3.55 20.16 0.09
CA ALA A 104 2.44 20.46 -0.83
C ALA A 104 1.42 19.32 -0.94
N VAL A 105 1.73 18.11 -0.45
CA VAL A 105 0.91 16.89 -0.67
C VAL A 105 0.45 16.26 0.65
N THR A 106 0.90 16.74 1.81
CA THR A 106 0.62 16.09 3.11
C THR A 106 -0.80 16.26 3.64
N THR A 107 -1.62 17.10 3.03
CA THR A 107 -3.01 17.31 3.50
C THR A 107 -4.01 16.45 2.76
N ALA A 108 -3.69 15.88 1.59
CA ALA A 108 -4.68 15.19 0.79
C ALA A 108 -4.39 13.70 0.57
N VAL A 109 -5.43 12.88 0.67
CA VAL A 109 -5.40 11.42 0.52
C VAL A 109 -6.36 11.01 -0.60
N LEU A 110 -5.89 10.12 -1.47
CA LEU A 110 -6.72 9.43 -2.45
C LEU A 110 -7.14 8.08 -1.88
N GLU A 111 -8.45 7.81 -1.85
CA GLU A 111 -8.98 6.48 -1.51
C GLU A 111 -9.84 5.93 -2.64
N ARG A 112 -9.85 4.61 -2.79
CA ARG A 112 -10.73 3.92 -3.75
C ARG A 112 -12.05 3.55 -3.08
N TYR A 113 -13.14 3.80 -3.78
CA TYR A 113 -14.50 3.37 -3.42
C TYR A 113 -15.09 2.59 -4.60
N GLY A 114 -14.79 1.29 -4.68
CA GLY A 114 -15.16 0.45 -5.82
C GLY A 114 -14.55 0.97 -7.15
N PRO A 115 -15.36 1.25 -8.20
CA PRO A 115 -14.88 1.81 -9.47
C PRO A 115 -14.63 3.33 -9.41
N TYR A 116 -14.71 3.93 -8.23
CA TYR A 116 -14.54 5.36 -7.99
C TYR A 116 -13.27 5.66 -7.18
N VAL A 117 -12.76 6.88 -7.33
CA VAL A 117 -11.60 7.42 -6.63
C VAL A 117 -12.04 8.71 -5.92
N CYS A 118 -11.81 8.78 -4.62
CA CYS A 118 -12.19 9.88 -3.75
C CYS A 118 -10.94 10.66 -3.31
N TRP A 119 -10.97 11.98 -3.45
CA TRP A 119 -9.94 12.90 -2.98
C TRP A 119 -10.39 13.55 -1.67
N PHE A 120 -9.71 13.22 -0.59
CA PHE A 120 -9.92 13.79 0.74
C PHE A 120 -8.85 14.83 1.00
N ASP A 121 -9.23 16.10 1.13
CA ASP A 121 -8.32 17.18 1.49
C ASP A 121 -8.51 17.55 2.96
N ALA A 122 -7.48 17.49 3.78
CA ALA A 122 -7.57 17.78 5.22
C ALA A 122 -8.01 19.24 5.51
N ASP A 123 -7.95 20.14 4.52
CA ASP A 123 -8.43 21.50 4.66
C ASP A 123 -9.96 21.64 4.46
N THR A 124 -10.66 20.58 4.03
CA THR A 124 -12.12 20.60 3.82
C THR A 124 -12.80 19.24 4.03
N ASP A 125 -14.03 19.25 4.54
CA ASP A 125 -14.84 18.03 4.62
C ASP A 125 -15.40 17.61 3.24
N ALA A 126 -15.31 18.47 2.22
CA ALA A 126 -15.79 18.16 0.88
C ALA A 126 -14.88 17.14 0.18
N VAL A 127 -15.49 16.15 -0.47
CA VAL A 127 -14.79 15.04 -1.13
C VAL A 127 -15.09 15.06 -2.62
N ASP A 128 -14.06 15.28 -3.43
CA ASP A 128 -14.18 15.16 -4.88
C ASP A 128 -14.11 13.68 -5.30
N VAL A 129 -15.07 13.25 -6.12
CA VAL A 129 -15.20 11.87 -6.57
C VAL A 129 -15.02 11.78 -8.08
N PHE A 130 -14.24 10.80 -8.51
CA PHE A 130 -13.90 10.53 -9.90
C PHE A 130 -14.18 9.06 -10.23
N THR A 131 -14.38 8.72 -11.50
CA THR A 131 -14.29 7.35 -11.99
C THR A 131 -12.83 6.90 -12.00
N GLU A 132 -12.58 5.58 -12.05
CA GLU A 132 -11.23 5.03 -12.21
C GLU A 132 -10.47 5.56 -13.44
N THR A 133 -11.18 5.95 -14.50
CA THR A 133 -10.60 6.55 -15.71
C THR A 133 -10.32 8.06 -15.57
N GLY A 134 -10.58 8.64 -14.40
CA GLY A 134 -10.37 10.06 -14.11
C GLY A 134 -11.52 10.98 -14.53
N THR A 135 -12.70 10.45 -14.85
CA THR A 135 -13.88 11.29 -15.16
C THR A 135 -14.49 11.80 -13.86
N TRP A 136 -14.67 13.11 -13.73
CA TRP A 136 -15.26 13.69 -12.52
C TRP A 136 -16.75 13.32 -12.39
N VAL A 137 -17.12 12.81 -11.21
CA VAL A 137 -18.49 12.39 -10.85
C VAL A 137 -19.23 13.53 -10.16
N GLY A 138 -18.54 14.24 -9.25
CA GLY A 138 -19.07 15.35 -8.47
C GLY A 138 -18.31 15.54 -7.16
N THR A 139 -18.80 16.45 -6.31
CA THR A 139 -18.25 16.72 -4.97
C THR A 139 -19.31 16.38 -3.93
N ALA A 140 -19.00 15.48 -3.01
CA ALA A 140 -19.81 15.23 -1.82
C ALA A 140 -19.46 16.28 -0.76
N PRO A 141 -20.43 16.88 -0.04
CA PRO A 141 -20.15 17.90 0.96
C PRO A 141 -19.52 17.34 2.25
N ALA A 142 -19.61 16.03 2.47
CA ALA A 142 -18.99 15.29 3.57
C ALA A 142 -18.71 13.82 3.17
N PRO A 143 -17.78 13.11 3.85
CA PRO A 143 -17.45 11.71 3.54
C PRO A 143 -18.62 10.73 3.59
N ASP A 144 -19.58 10.93 4.49
CA ASP A 144 -20.76 10.07 4.64
C ASP A 144 -21.82 10.29 3.54
N GLU A 145 -21.74 11.39 2.80
CA GLU A 145 -22.64 11.72 1.68
C GLU A 145 -22.13 11.21 0.32
N ILE A 146 -20.98 10.54 0.26
CA ILE A 146 -20.42 9.98 -0.98
C ILE A 146 -21.38 8.95 -1.60
N SER A 147 -22.03 8.12 -0.79
CA SER A 147 -22.94 7.08 -1.29
C SER A 147 -24.14 7.68 -2.05
N ASP A 148 -24.73 8.76 -1.52
CA ASP A 148 -25.86 9.44 -2.13
C ASP A 148 -25.47 10.09 -3.48
N LEU A 149 -24.27 10.68 -3.54
CA LEU A 149 -23.71 11.24 -4.77
C LEU A 149 -23.54 10.16 -5.86
N LEU A 150 -22.98 9.00 -5.48
CA LEU A 150 -22.76 7.90 -6.40
C LEU A 150 -24.07 7.31 -6.91
N GLU A 151 -25.05 7.10 -6.02
CA GLU A 151 -26.37 6.63 -6.41
C GLU A 151 -27.03 7.58 -7.44
N ALA A 152 -26.98 8.89 -7.18
CA ALA A 152 -27.52 9.90 -8.10
C ALA A 152 -26.77 9.96 -9.44
N PHE A 153 -25.47 9.67 -9.47
CA PHE A 153 -24.70 9.58 -10.71
C PHE A 153 -25.08 8.35 -11.53
N GLU A 154 -25.15 7.17 -10.91
CA GLU A 154 -25.47 5.91 -11.58
C GLU A 154 -26.89 5.91 -12.16
N GLN A 155 -27.86 6.48 -11.45
CA GLN A 155 -29.24 6.66 -11.95
C GLN A 155 -29.30 7.56 -13.21
N ARG A 156 -28.43 8.58 -13.31
CA ARG A 156 -28.35 9.43 -14.50
C ARG A 156 -27.73 8.72 -15.69
N GLN A 157 -26.72 7.89 -15.45
CA GLN A 157 -26.07 7.09 -16.49
C GLN A 157 -27.02 6.04 -17.07
N SER A 158 -27.80 5.37 -16.22
CA SER A 158 -28.80 4.37 -16.68
C SER A 158 -29.94 5.00 -17.47
N THR A 159 -30.34 6.23 -17.15
CA THR A 159 -31.39 6.97 -17.88
C THR A 159 -30.91 7.54 -19.22
N SER A 160 -29.61 7.79 -19.39
CA SER A 160 -29.04 8.37 -20.62
C SER A 160 -28.64 7.32 -21.66
N GLY A 161 -28.80 6.03 -21.35
CA GLY A 161 -28.41 4.89 -22.19
C GLY A 161 -29.51 4.28 -23.07
N GLU A 162 -30.69 4.92 -23.18
CA GLU A 162 -31.82 4.45 -24.01
C GLU A 162 -32.12 5.38 -25.20
#